data_AF-A0A1V6K3V4-F1
#
_entry.id   AF-A0A1V6K3V4-F1
#
_cell.length_a   1.000
_cell.length_b   1.000
_cell.length_c   1.000
_cell.angle_alpha   90.00
_cell.angle_beta   90.00
_cell.angle_gamma   90.00
#
_symmetry.space_group_name_H-M   'P 1'
#
loop_
_entity.id
_entity.type
_entity.pdbx_description
1 polymer ?
#
loop_
_entity_poly.entity_id
_entity_poly.type
_entity_poly.pdbx_seq_one_letter_code
_entity_poly.pdbx_strand_id
1 'polypeptide(L)'
;MGIKTGPNRYRGVLLADLIDMAGGAGADDLIYVSAEDGYLWVFDMDQVNGEGFFTFDENLREVTSPPLRVILAYEQDKKPLAYENGGPLRLVVITESPDVITEGSPWVKWVDRVEVHRK
;
A
#
# COMPACT_ATOMS: atom_id res chain seq x y z
N MET A 1 -9.59 20.13 1.81
CA MET A 1 -8.72 20.26 0.62
C MET A 1 -7.86 19.01 0.56
N GLY A 2 -8.13 18.09 -0.37
CA GLY A 2 -7.29 16.91 -0.61
C GLY A 2 -6.34 17.18 -1.78
N ILE A 3 -5.12 16.65 -1.71
CA ILE A 3 -4.16 16.70 -2.82
C ILE A 3 -4.33 15.41 -3.63
N LYS A 4 -4.50 15.53 -4.94
CA LYS A 4 -4.53 14.39 -5.87
C LYS A 4 -3.17 14.22 -6.50
N THR A 5 -2.69 12.97 -6.56
CA THR A 5 -1.41 12.62 -7.16
C THR A 5 -1.62 11.44 -8.11
N GLY A 6 -1.24 11.59 -9.37
CA GLY A 6 -1.43 10.59 -10.42
C GLY A 6 -2.30 11.09 -11.59
N PRO A 7 -2.76 10.18 -12.48
CA PRO A 7 -2.60 8.72 -12.41
C PRO A 7 -1.14 8.28 -12.58
N ASN A 8 -0.69 7.34 -11.74
CA ASN A 8 0.65 6.74 -11.79
C ASN A 8 0.53 5.22 -11.94
N ARG A 9 1.45 4.60 -12.67
CA ARG A 9 1.53 3.13 -12.75
C ARG A 9 2.62 2.60 -11.85
N TYR A 10 2.26 1.76 -10.88
CA TYR A 10 3.21 1.14 -9.97
C TYR A 10 3.45 -0.33 -10.33
N ARG A 11 4.66 -0.80 -10.07
CA ARG A 11 5.03 -2.21 -10.10
C ARG A 11 5.75 -2.59 -8.82
N GLY A 12 5.39 -3.75 -8.28
CA GLY A 12 5.83 -4.23 -6.98
C GLY A 12 5.49 -5.70 -6.74
N VAL A 13 5.69 -6.15 -5.50
CA VAL A 13 5.31 -7.47 -5.00
C VAL A 13 4.10 -7.32 -4.08
N LEU A 14 3.15 -8.26 -4.09
CA LEU A 14 2.01 -8.22 -3.18
C LEU A 14 2.49 -8.31 -1.74
N LEU A 15 1.89 -7.51 -0.86
CA LEU A 15 2.19 -7.59 0.57
C LEU A 15 1.85 -8.98 1.14
N ALA A 16 0.73 -9.57 0.69
CA ALA A 16 0.33 -10.94 1.01
C ALA A 16 1.42 -11.97 0.65
N ASP A 17 1.99 -11.89 -0.55
CA ASP A 17 3.06 -12.81 -0.99
C ASP A 17 4.30 -12.70 -0.08
N LEU A 18 4.66 -11.48 0.34
CA LEU A 18 5.79 -11.26 1.25
C LEU A 18 5.54 -11.86 2.64
N ILE A 19 4.31 -11.74 3.15
CA ILE A 19 3.89 -12.32 4.42
C ILE A 19 3.93 -13.85 4.36
N ASP A 20 3.41 -14.44 3.29
CA ASP A 20 3.45 -15.89 3.07
C ASP A 20 4.90 -16.40 2.99
N MET A 21 5.77 -15.68 2.28
CA MET A 21 7.21 -15.99 2.24
C MET A 21 7.89 -15.91 3.61
N ALA A 22 7.41 -15.04 4.51
CA ALA A 22 7.92 -14.91 5.88
C ALA A 22 7.35 -15.97 6.86
N GLY A 23 6.56 -16.92 6.36
CA GLY A 23 5.96 -18.00 7.15
C GLY A 23 4.48 -17.80 7.47
N GLY A 24 3.81 -16.86 6.79
CA GLY A 24 2.38 -16.61 6.88
C GLY A 24 1.95 -15.82 8.11
N ALA A 25 0.68 -15.40 8.09
CA ALA A 25 -0.01 -14.70 9.18
C ALA A 25 -1.43 -15.25 9.34
N GLY A 26 -1.90 -15.35 10.59
CA GLY A 26 -3.29 -15.67 10.92
C GLY A 26 -4.21 -14.47 10.83
N ALA A 27 -5.54 -14.70 10.87
CA ALA A 27 -6.54 -13.64 10.73
C ALA A 27 -6.46 -12.55 11.81
N ASP A 28 -5.98 -12.89 13.01
CA ASP A 28 -5.84 -11.97 14.14
C ASP A 28 -4.45 -11.33 14.26
N ASP A 29 -3.52 -11.70 13.37
CA ASP A 29 -2.17 -11.16 13.34
C ASP A 29 -2.16 -9.76 12.71
N LEU A 30 -1.13 -8.98 13.04
CA LEU A 30 -0.96 -7.62 12.55
C LEU A 30 0.33 -7.50 11.74
N ILE A 31 0.29 -6.73 10.68
CA ILE A 31 1.44 -6.50 9.80
C ILE A 31 1.96 -5.10 10.00
N TYR A 32 3.17 -5.01 10.54
CA TYR A 32 3.84 -3.76 10.84
C TYR A 32 4.74 -3.42 9.66
N VAL A 33 4.56 -2.22 9.11
CA VAL A 33 5.38 -1.70 8.02
C VAL A 33 6.07 -0.43 8.52
N SER A 34 7.39 -0.52 8.70
CA SER A 34 8.21 0.61 9.14
C SER A 34 8.95 1.26 7.98
N ALA A 35 9.18 2.56 8.15
CA ALA A 35 10.02 3.37 7.29
C ALA A 35 11.29 3.82 8.02
N GLU A 36 12.33 4.14 7.25
CA GLU A 36 13.60 4.65 7.78
C GLU A 36 13.44 5.93 8.62
N ASP A 37 12.41 6.75 8.34
CA ASP A 37 12.11 7.97 9.08
C ASP A 37 11.38 7.74 10.41
N GLY A 38 11.16 6.47 10.79
CA GLY A 38 10.46 6.07 12.01
C GLY A 38 8.94 6.01 11.86
N TYR A 39 8.38 6.28 10.68
CA TYR A 39 6.96 6.06 10.43
C TYR A 39 6.61 4.58 10.52
N LEU A 40 5.47 4.28 11.15
CA LEU A 40 4.93 2.94 11.29
C LEU A 40 3.46 2.94 10.88
N TRP A 41 3.11 2.05 9.96
CA TRP A 41 1.73 1.69 9.68
C TRP A 41 1.46 0.25 10.06
N VAL A 42 0.27 -0.02 10.59
CA VAL A 42 -0.16 -1.35 10.99
C VAL A 42 -1.36 -1.74 10.14
N PHE A 43 -1.25 -2.86 9.44
CA PHE A 43 -2.33 -3.48 8.69
C PHE A 43 -2.90 -4.67 9.48
N ASP A 44 -4.22 -4.84 9.42
CA ASP A 44 -4.85 -6.13 9.66
C ASP A 44 -4.86 -6.97 8.38
N MET A 45 -5.30 -8.24 8.47
CA MET A 45 -5.32 -9.14 7.33
C MET A 45 -6.36 -8.75 6.27
N ASP A 46 -7.45 -8.07 6.62
CA ASP A 46 -8.43 -7.57 5.65
C ASP A 46 -7.78 -6.51 4.77
N GLN A 47 -7.04 -5.57 5.37
CA GLN A 47 -6.31 -4.56 4.62
C GLN A 47 -5.15 -5.13 3.80
N VAL A 48 -4.43 -6.15 4.29
CA VAL A 48 -3.43 -6.88 3.48
C VAL A 48 -4.07 -7.42 2.19
N ASN A 49 -5.30 -7.91 2.29
CA ASN A 49 -6.07 -8.45 1.17
C ASN A 49 -6.76 -7.38 0.29
N GLY A 50 -6.54 -6.09 0.58
CA GLY A 50 -7.11 -4.98 -0.20
C GLY A 50 -8.49 -4.54 0.26
N GLU A 51 -8.95 -4.96 1.43
CA GLU A 51 -10.26 -4.60 1.98
C GLU A 51 -10.15 -3.44 2.99
N GLY A 52 -11.28 -2.85 3.37
CA GLY A 52 -11.32 -1.82 4.43
C GLY A 52 -10.71 -0.45 4.08
N PHE A 53 -10.33 -0.21 2.82
CA PHE A 53 -9.85 1.10 2.37
C PHE A 53 -10.97 2.00 1.84
N PHE A 54 -10.87 3.28 2.15
CA PHE A 54 -11.69 4.31 1.51
C PHE A 54 -11.20 4.59 0.09
N THR A 55 -12.16 4.66 -0.83
CA THR A 55 -11.91 5.00 -2.23
C THR A 55 -12.78 6.15 -2.67
N PHE A 56 -12.27 6.98 -3.56
CA PHE A 56 -12.91 8.20 -4.02
C PHE A 56 -12.91 8.29 -5.54
N ASP A 57 -13.90 8.99 -6.08
CA ASP A 57 -13.90 9.42 -7.47
C ASP A 57 -12.98 10.63 -7.71
N GLU A 58 -12.90 11.08 -8.96
CA GLU A 58 -12.18 12.29 -9.36
C GLU A 58 -12.70 13.58 -8.70
N ASN A 59 -13.86 13.58 -8.04
CA ASN A 59 -14.38 14.72 -7.30
C ASN A 59 -14.12 14.61 -5.78
N LEU A 60 -13.32 13.62 -5.35
CA LEU A 60 -13.08 13.29 -3.95
C LEU A 60 -14.36 12.89 -3.19
N ARG A 61 -15.34 12.33 -3.90
CA ARG A 61 -16.53 11.72 -3.29
C ARG A 61 -16.25 10.26 -3.05
N GLU A 62 -16.58 9.78 -1.85
CA GLU A 62 -16.45 8.38 -1.52
C GLU A 62 -17.31 7.53 -2.46
N VAL A 63 -16.71 6.46 -2.99
CA VAL A 63 -17.34 5.48 -3.87
C VAL A 63 -17.08 4.08 -3.33
N THR A 64 -17.86 3.11 -3.80
CA THR A 64 -17.61 1.70 -3.50
C THR A 64 -16.22 1.29 -3.99
N SER A 65 -15.45 0.68 -3.09
CA SER A 65 -14.11 0.22 -3.41
C SER A 65 -14.14 -0.89 -4.47
N PRO A 66 -13.42 -0.73 -5.61
CA PRO A 66 -13.15 -1.85 -6.51
C PRO A 66 -12.16 -2.82 -5.84
N PRO A 67 -11.84 -3.96 -6.47
CA PRO A 67 -10.73 -4.79 -6.01
C PRO A 67 -9.44 -3.98 -5.90
N LEU A 68 -8.92 -3.87 -4.67
CA LEU A 68 -7.64 -3.23 -4.37
C LEU A 68 -6.59 -4.30 -4.08
N ARG A 69 -5.32 -3.93 -4.22
CA ARG A 69 -4.19 -4.75 -3.80
C ARG A 69 -3.17 -3.86 -3.11
N VAL A 70 -2.55 -4.37 -2.06
CA VAL A 70 -1.43 -3.70 -1.40
C VAL A 70 -0.13 -4.29 -1.95
N ILE A 71 0.74 -3.44 -2.49
CA ILE A 71 2.04 -3.87 -3.00
C ILE A 71 3.18 -3.10 -2.32
N LEU A 72 4.31 -3.78 -2.17
CA LEU A 72 5.60 -3.16 -1.98
C LEU A 72 6.16 -2.80 -3.36
N ALA A 73 5.97 -1.55 -3.76
CA ALA A 73 6.41 -1.04 -5.05
C ALA A 73 7.90 -0.68 -5.04
N TYR A 74 8.56 -0.96 -6.17
CA TYR A 74 9.95 -0.56 -6.45
C TYR A 74 10.06 0.26 -7.75
N GLU A 75 8.98 0.35 -8.53
CA GLU A 75 8.94 1.02 -9.82
C GLU A 75 7.66 1.86 -9.94
N GLN A 76 7.82 3.07 -10.49
CA GLN A 76 6.73 3.96 -10.88
C GLN A 76 6.97 4.41 -12.33
N ASP A 77 5.94 4.28 -13.17
CA ASP A 77 5.94 4.71 -14.57
C ASP A 77 7.14 4.16 -15.38
N LYS A 78 7.44 2.87 -15.19
CA LYS A 78 8.55 2.14 -15.83
C LYS A 78 9.95 2.62 -15.43
N LYS A 79 10.05 3.37 -14.33
CA LYS A 79 11.32 3.84 -13.77
C LYS A 79 11.43 3.40 -12.31
N PRO A 80 12.65 3.12 -11.81
CA PRO A 80 12.85 2.91 -10.38
C PRO A 80 12.26 4.08 -9.57
N LEU A 81 11.67 3.77 -8.42
CA LEU A 81 11.15 4.81 -7.52
C LEU A 81 12.29 5.74 -7.09
N ALA A 82 12.12 7.03 -7.37
CA ALA A 82 13.05 8.05 -6.90
C ALA A 82 12.93 8.21 -5.38
N TYR A 83 14.03 8.59 -4.73
CA TYR A 83 14.09 8.71 -3.28
C TYR A 83 13.07 9.72 -2.74
N GLU A 84 12.88 10.87 -3.40
CA GLU A 84 11.87 11.88 -3.02
C GLU A 84 10.42 11.34 -3.05
N ASN A 85 10.18 10.32 -3.87
CA ASN A 85 8.89 9.66 -4.01
C ASN A 85 8.73 8.46 -3.08
N GLY A 86 9.72 8.19 -2.21
CA GLY A 86 9.72 7.10 -1.25
C GLY A 86 10.46 5.85 -1.70
N GLY A 87 11.28 5.91 -2.74
CA GLY A 87 12.14 4.80 -3.15
C GLY A 87 13.29 4.53 -2.17
N PRO A 88 13.90 3.33 -2.19
CA PRO A 88 13.76 2.31 -3.22
C PRO A 88 12.49 1.47 -3.10
N LEU A 89 11.86 1.44 -1.92
CA LEU A 89 10.68 0.64 -1.63
C LEU A 89 9.60 1.50 -0.99
N ARG A 90 8.39 1.44 -1.56
CA ARG A 90 7.22 2.16 -1.08
C ARG A 90 6.01 1.25 -1.04
N LEU A 91 5.25 1.27 0.04
CA LEU A 91 3.95 0.62 0.08
C LEU A 91 2.92 1.47 -0.67
N VAL A 92 2.13 0.85 -1.53
CA VAL A 92 1.06 1.51 -2.27
C VAL A 92 -0.17 0.62 -2.38
N VAL A 93 -1.35 1.23 -2.33
CA VAL A 93 -2.63 0.57 -2.59
C VAL A 93 -3.01 0.82 -4.05
N ILE A 94 -3.19 -0.23 -4.83
CA ILE A 94 -3.42 -0.13 -6.28
C ILE A 94 -4.71 -0.81 -6.70
N THR A 95 -5.25 -0.38 -7.83
CA THR A 95 -6.35 -1.04 -8.53
C THR A 95 -6.13 -1.00 -10.03
N GLU A 96 -6.72 -1.96 -10.75
CA GLU A 96 -6.80 -1.93 -12.22
C GLU A 96 -8.02 -1.14 -12.71
N SER A 97 -8.95 -0.80 -11.81
CA SER A 97 -10.11 0.01 -12.13
C SER A 97 -9.68 1.47 -12.38
N PRO A 98 -10.07 2.08 -13.51
CA PRO A 98 -9.74 3.46 -13.80
C PRO A 98 -10.46 4.42 -12.84
N ASP A 99 -9.93 5.64 -12.75
CA ASP A 99 -10.57 6.80 -12.11
C ASP A 99 -10.91 6.62 -10.62
N VAL A 100 -10.17 5.75 -9.94
CA VAL A 100 -10.29 5.47 -8.50
C VAL A 100 -9.09 6.05 -7.76
N ILE A 101 -9.37 6.82 -6.71
CA ILE A 101 -8.37 7.42 -5.82
C ILE A 101 -8.45 6.71 -4.46
N THR A 102 -7.33 6.22 -3.94
CA THR A 102 -7.22 5.68 -2.58
C THR A 102 -6.65 6.72 -1.63
N GLU A 103 -6.90 6.57 -0.32
CA GLU A 103 -6.18 7.38 0.67
C GLU A 103 -4.67 7.14 0.63
N GLY A 104 -3.91 8.22 0.87
CA GLY A 104 -2.45 8.19 0.88
C GLY A 104 -1.83 7.78 2.23
N SER A 105 -2.61 7.72 3.31
CA SER A 105 -2.13 7.35 4.65
C SER A 105 -1.43 5.97 4.69
N PRO A 106 -1.99 4.89 4.08
CA PRO A 106 -1.30 3.60 4.06
C PRO A 106 -0.10 3.55 3.09
N TRP A 107 0.21 4.63 2.35
CA TRP A 107 1.28 4.63 1.35
C TRP A 107 2.64 4.98 1.95
N VAL A 108 3.17 4.06 2.75
CA VAL A 108 4.44 4.20 3.48
C VAL A 108 5.62 4.34 2.54
N LYS A 109 6.39 5.43 2.65
CA LYS A 109 7.62 5.68 1.90
C LYS A 109 8.82 5.06 2.61
N TRP A 110 9.90 4.77 1.86
CA TRP A 110 11.18 4.31 2.43
C TRP A 110 11.03 3.08 3.32
N VAL A 111 10.19 2.13 2.88
CA VAL A 111 9.92 0.91 3.64
C VAL A 111 11.22 0.14 3.81
N ASP A 112 11.63 -0.04 5.06
CA ASP A 112 12.86 -0.75 5.43
C ASP A 112 12.57 -2.13 6.04
N ARG A 113 11.38 -2.33 6.59
CA ARG A 113 11.02 -3.56 7.29
C ARG A 113 9.50 -3.80 7.30
N VAL A 114 9.16 -5.07 7.14
CA VAL A 114 7.80 -5.62 7.25
C VAL A 114 7.83 -6.76 8.26
N GLU A 115 7.00 -6.69 9.28
CA GLU A 115 7.00 -7.63 10.41
C GLU A 115 5.60 -8.21 10.62
N VAL A 116 5.53 -9.53 10.85
CA VAL A 116 4.29 -10.20 11.29
C VAL A 116 4.29 -10.24 12.81
N HIS A 117 3.35 -9.52 13.42
CA HIS A 117 3.11 -9.52 14.85
C HIS A 117 2.00 -10.48 15.19
N ARG A 118 2.39 -11.64 15.72
CA ARG A 118 1.48 -12.71 16.11
C ARG A 118 0.84 -12.41 17.47
N LYS A 119 -0.45 -12.69 17.60
CA LYS A 119 -1.13 -12.68 18.90
C LYS A 119 -0.82 -13.91 19.75
#